data_AF-A0A2R5LF14-F1
#
_entry.id   AF-A0A2R5LF14-F1
#
_cell.length_a   1.000
_cell.length_b   1.000
_cell.length_c   1.000
_cell.angle_alpha   90.00
_cell.angle_beta   90.00
_cell.angle_gamma   90.00
#
_symmetry.space_group_name_H-M   'P 1'
#
loop_
_entity.id
_entity.type
_entity.pdbx_description
1 polymer ?
#
loop_
_entity_poly.entity_id
_entity_poly.type
_entity_poly.pdbx_seq_one_letter_code
_entity_poly.pdbx_strand_id
1 'polypeptide(L)' 'MSAKTVIFFTILLVMASAASAQFGRPGHGGRRCGNQICPRGTRCVYQRVVCIRAPCPPIPQCVPRRF' A
#
# COMPACT_ATOMS: atom_id res chain seq x y z
N MET A 1 -32.38 -18.24 32.98
CA MET A 1 -31.74 -17.51 31.86
C MET A 1 -32.56 -17.76 30.60
N SER A 2 -33.23 -16.74 30.06
CA SER A 2 -34.14 -16.91 28.91
C SER A 2 -33.37 -16.95 27.59
N ALA A 3 -33.80 -17.80 26.65
CA ALA A 3 -33.17 -17.97 25.32
C ALA A 3 -32.93 -16.65 24.57
N LYS A 4 -33.82 -15.67 24.74
CA LYS A 4 -33.67 -14.30 24.21
C LYS A 4 -32.39 -13.60 24.65
N THR A 5 -31.94 -13.85 25.87
CA THR A 5 -30.72 -13.26 26.45
C THR A 5 -29.47 -13.86 25.82
N VAL A 6 -29.46 -15.19 25.60
CA VAL A 6 -28.34 -15.91 24.98
C VAL A 6 -28.17 -15.47 23.53
N ILE A 7 -29.28 -15.37 22.78
CA ILE A 7 -29.27 -14.94 21.38
C ILE A 7 -28.79 -13.49 21.25
N PHE A 8 -29.25 -12.59 22.13
CA PHE A 8 -28.81 -11.20 22.09
C PHE A 8 -27.31 -11.08 22.38
N PHE A 9 -26.81 -11.86 23.35
CA PHE A 9 -25.40 -11.85 23.74
C PHE A 9 -24.49 -12.43 22.65
N THR A 10 -24.91 -13.51 21.98
CA THR A 10 -24.14 -14.10 20.88
C THR A 10 -24.08 -13.18 19.66
N ILE A 11 -25.19 -12.52 19.30
CA ILE A 11 -25.22 -11.54 18.20
C ILE A 11 -24.30 -10.36 18.50
N LEU A 12 -24.31 -9.85 19.73
CA LEU A 12 -23.44 -8.76 20.16
C LEU A 12 -21.96 -9.14 20.06
N LEU A 13 -21.61 -10.37 20.45
CA LEU A 13 -20.25 -10.92 20.38
C LEU A 13 -19.75 -11.07 18.94
N VAL A 14 -20.61 -11.51 18.02
CA VAL A 14 -20.26 -11.68 16.61
C VAL A 14 -19.96 -10.33 15.95
N MET A 15 -20.78 -9.30 16.20
CA MET A 15 -20.59 -7.97 15.59
C MET A 15 -19.33 -7.24 16.06
N ALA A 16 -18.85 -7.53 17.28
CA ALA A 16 -17.60 -6.95 17.80
C ALA A 16 -16.35 -7.41 17.02
N SER A 17 -16.41 -8.55 16.30
CA SER A 17 -15.26 -9.10 15.58
C SER A 17 -14.95 -8.44 14.23
N ALA A 18 -15.89 -7.67 13.66
CA ALA A 18 -15.76 -7.09 12.32
C ALA A 18 -14.92 -5.79 12.25
N ALA A 19 -14.45 -5.26 13.39
CA ALA A 19 -13.72 -3.99 13.45
C ALA A 19 -12.23 -4.07 13.03
N SER A 20 -11.73 -5.25 12.65
CA SER A 20 -10.29 -5.46 12.41
C SER A 20 -9.92 -5.89 10.98
N ALA A 21 -10.83 -5.79 10.02
CA ALA A 21 -10.46 -5.84 8.60
C ALA A 21 -9.72 -4.54 8.22
N GLN A 22 -8.49 -4.39 8.70
CA GLN A 22 -7.50 -3.48 8.15
C GLN A 22 -7.16 -4.01 6.77
N PHE A 23 -8.01 -3.70 5.79
CA PHE A 23 -7.64 -3.65 4.39
C PHE A 23 -6.29 -2.93 4.34
N GLY A 24 -5.23 -3.67 4.02
CA GLY A 24 -3.89 -3.14 3.94
C GLY A 24 -3.92 -1.91 3.04
N ARG A 25 -3.85 -0.72 3.65
CA ARG A 25 -3.90 0.54 2.91
C ARG A 25 -2.68 0.52 1.99
N PRO A 26 -2.85 0.54 0.65
CA PRO A 26 -1.71 0.58 -0.25
C PRO A 26 -0.92 1.84 0.08
N GLY A 27 0.28 1.64 0.65
CA GLY A 27 1.05 2.68 1.30
C GLY A 27 1.51 3.76 0.32
N HIS A 28 0.69 4.81 0.16
CA HIS A 28 1.05 6.08 -0.49
C HIS A 28 1.92 6.93 0.45
N GLY A 29 3.12 6.43 0.75
CA GLY A 29 4.07 7.08 1.66
C GLY A 29 5.50 7.13 1.11
N GLY A 30 5.64 7.26 -0.22
CA GLY A 30 6.93 7.35 -0.90
C GLY A 30 7.21 8.74 -1.46
N ARG A 31 8.50 9.07 -1.66
CA ARG A 31 8.91 10.26 -2.43
C ARG A 31 8.36 10.15 -3.86
N ARG A 32 7.91 11.27 -4.44
CA ARG A 32 7.50 11.30 -5.86
C ARG A 32 8.67 10.89 -6.75
N CYS A 33 8.38 10.09 -7.77
CA CYS A 33 9.31 9.57 -8.75
C CYS A 33 8.69 9.77 -10.13
N GLY A 34 9.04 10.88 -10.80
CA GLY A 34 8.30 11.34 -11.97
C GLY A 34 6.82 11.56 -11.65
N ASN A 35 5.94 10.87 -12.39
CA ASN A 35 4.48 11.00 -12.27
C ASN A 35 3.85 10.04 -11.25
N GLN A 36 4.64 9.23 -10.55
CA GLN A 36 4.12 8.23 -9.60
C GLN A 36 4.77 8.31 -8.21
N ILE A 37 4.09 7.75 -7.21
CA ILE A 37 4.64 7.56 -5.87
C ILE A 37 5.15 6.14 -5.75
N CYS A 38 6.43 5.99 -5.39
CA CYS A 38 7.01 4.66 -5.21
C CYS A 38 6.43 3.97 -3.95
N PRO A 39 6.15 2.65 -3.99
CA PRO A 39 5.67 1.90 -2.83
C PRO A 39 6.72 1.84 -1.71
N ARG A 40 6.27 1.59 -0.47
CA ARG A 40 7.20 1.39 0.67
C ARG A 40 8.17 0.25 0.39
N GLY A 41 9.40 0.38 0.87
CA GLY A 41 10.48 -0.58 0.60
C GLY A 41 11.23 -0.35 -0.73
N THR A 42 10.77 0.61 -1.56
CA THR A 42 11.47 0.99 -2.79
C THR A 42 12.07 2.40 -2.70
N ARG A 43 12.97 2.74 -3.62
CA ARG A 43 13.56 4.08 -3.80
C ARG A 43 13.47 4.50 -5.25
N CYS A 44 13.29 5.80 -5.47
CA CYS A 44 13.34 6.38 -6.81
C CYS A 44 14.78 6.49 -7.28
N VAL A 45 15.07 5.95 -8.46
CA VAL A 45 16.36 6.07 -9.14
C VAL A 45 16.10 6.53 -10.57
N TYR A 46 16.85 7.54 -11.00
CA TYR A 46 16.81 8.04 -12.37
C TYR A 46 17.82 7.26 -13.20
N GLN A 47 17.32 6.37 -14.06
CA GLN A 47 18.16 5.51 -14.87
C GLN A 47 18.52 6.22 -16.17
N ARG A 48 19.82 6.33 -16.46
CA ARG A 48 20.29 6.87 -17.74
C ARG A 48 20.03 5.84 -18.83
N VAL A 49 19.35 6.26 -19.88
CA VAL A 49 19.01 5.41 -21.02
C VAL A 49 19.78 5.85 -22.25
N VAL A 50 20.14 4.89 -23.10
CA VAL A 50 20.66 5.17 -24.44
C VAL A 50 19.46 5.30 -25.36
N CYS A 51 19.28 6.48 -25.93
CA CYS A 51 18.20 6.78 -26.85
C CYS A 51 18.77 7.06 -28.26
N ILE A 52 17.96 6.82 -29.29
CA ILE A 52 18.38 6.94 -30.69
C ILE A 52 18.70 8.39 -31.08
N ARG A 53 18.02 9.37 -30.45
CA ARG A 53 18.18 10.81 -30.70
C ARG A 53 18.28 11.57 -29.39
N ALA A 54 19.36 12.34 -29.22
CA ALA A 54 19.58 13.17 -28.03
C ALA A 54 18.65 14.40 -28.00
N PRO A 55 18.36 14.96 -26.81
CA PRO A 55 18.84 14.55 -25.48
C PRO A 55 18.08 13.33 -24.94
N CYS A 56 18.78 12.44 -24.22
CA CYS A 56 18.19 11.29 -23.54
C CYS A 56 17.85 11.65 -22.09
N PRO A 57 16.61 12.08 -21.78
CA PRO A 57 16.22 12.34 -20.40
C PRO A 57 16.28 11.03 -19.59
N PRO A 58 16.75 11.07 -18.34
CA PRO A 58 16.78 9.88 -17.50
C PRO A 58 15.36 9.47 -17.10
N ILE A 59 15.12 8.16 -17.05
CA ILE A 59 13.79 7.61 -16.75
C ILE A 59 13.68 7.33 -15.25
N PRO A 60 12.65 7.86 -14.55
CA PRO A 60 12.40 7.54 -13.15
C PRO A 60 11.93 6.09 -13.00
N GLN A 61 12.62 5.31 -12.17
CA GLN A 61 12.24 3.94 -11.82
C GLN A 61 12.24 3.73 -10.31
N CYS A 62 11.23 3.03 -9.80
CA CYS A 62 11.18 2.59 -8.40
C CYS A 62 11.90 1.25 -8.28
N VAL A 63 13.05 1.23 -7.59
CA VAL A 63 13.84 0.01 -7.37
C VAL A 63 13.79 -0.40 -5.89
N PRO A 64 13.85 -1.70 -5.55
CA PRO A 64 13.94 -2.14 -4.17
C PRO A 64 15.12 -1.48 -3.44
N ARG A 65 14.93 -1.10 -2.18
CA ARG A 65 16.05 -0.70 -1.32
C ARG A 65 16.81 -1.97 -0.97
N ARG A 66 17.86 -2.29 -1.74
CA ARG A 66 18.81 -3.32 -1.31
C ARG A 66 19.51 -2.78 -0.06
N PHE A 67 19.34 -3.51 1.03
CA PHE A 67 19.90 -3.22 2.35
C PHE A 67 21.30 -3.83 2.44
#